data_AF-A0AAV4NZQ3-F1
#
_entry.id   AF-A0AAV4NZQ3-F1
#
_cell.length_a   1.000
_cell.length_b   1.000
_cell.length_c   1.000
_cell.angle_alpha   90.00
_cell.angle_beta   90.00
_cell.angle_gamma   90.00
#
_symmetry.space_group_name_H-M   'P 1'
#
loop_
_entity.id
_entity.type
_entity.pdbx_description
1 polymer ?
#
loop_
_entity_poly.entity_id
_entity_poly.type
_entity_poly.pdbx_seq_one_letter_code
_entity_poly.pdbx_strand_id
1 'polypeptide(L)'
;MFRKKVVLEPLKRCIDLNTVPQDGFEHLYYQRLLEANQKYGTTCFHKDYKPTPKEIFDPSNADPGIHRVIVNSELDKYYDVDTIIDFLELHDALMNNKEYLKIKFPEKFTMPDGERELCNFCLGCNTCASIFYVNDGYYKKNFTRGHSPLLSIVVHMHGKKVLLLLKYLYQWFLVIGINKKLFCWVYALLTVLNLPDDDKCNKEFFTEFYNACCMKLKTFNKREKRFLGRIAPLLCTFM
;
A
#
# COMPACT_ATOMS: atom_id res chain seq x y z
N MET A 1 23.77 -33.83 32.20
CA MET A 1 23.82 -32.35 32.01
C MET A 1 23.50 -32.04 30.55
N PHE A 2 22.28 -31.61 30.24
CA PHE A 2 21.88 -31.25 28.87
C PHE A 2 22.19 -29.78 28.62
N ARG A 3 23.12 -29.49 27.70
CA ARG A 3 23.39 -28.11 27.24
C ARG A 3 22.20 -27.65 26.38
N LYS A 4 21.37 -26.74 26.91
CA LYS A 4 20.36 -26.01 26.11
C LYS A 4 21.09 -25.26 25.01
N LYS A 5 20.86 -25.63 23.74
CA LYS A 5 21.24 -24.82 22.58
C LYS A 5 20.36 -23.57 22.60
N VAL A 6 20.94 -22.43 22.92
CA VAL A 6 20.30 -21.13 22.73
C VAL A 6 20.31 -20.88 21.22
N VAL A 7 19.14 -21.02 20.59
CA VAL A 7 18.94 -20.59 19.20
C VAL A 7 18.62 -19.11 19.27
N LEU A 8 19.62 -18.27 19.00
CA LEU A 8 19.41 -16.84 18.78
C LEU A 8 18.73 -16.70 17.42
N GLU A 9 17.45 -16.34 17.40
CA GLU A 9 16.80 -15.91 16.17
C GLU A 9 17.50 -14.62 15.69
N PRO A 10 17.94 -14.55 14.43
CA PRO A 10 18.58 -13.35 13.92
C PRO A 10 17.60 -12.18 13.97
N LEU A 11 18.04 -11.05 14.54
CA LEU A 11 17.29 -9.81 14.53
C LEU A 11 17.00 -9.41 13.08
N LYS A 12 15.72 -9.42 12.69
CA LYS A 12 15.28 -8.94 11.37
C LYS A 12 15.53 -7.44 11.30
N ARG A 13 16.49 -7.03 10.47
CA ARG A 13 16.79 -5.63 10.17
C ARG A 13 16.02 -5.16 8.93
N CYS A 14 15.71 -3.87 8.85
CA CYS A 14 15.09 -3.28 7.66
C CYS A 14 16.10 -3.28 6.50
N ILE A 15 15.66 -3.67 5.30
CA ILE A 15 16.49 -3.70 4.09
C ILE A 15 15.88 -2.74 3.06
N ASP A 16 16.62 -1.70 2.71
CA ASP A 16 16.32 -0.75 1.65
C ASP A 16 17.37 -0.81 0.52
N LEU A 17 17.25 0.06 -0.50
CA LEU A 17 18.19 0.11 -1.63
C LEU A 17 19.62 0.56 -1.26
N ASN A 18 19.81 1.11 -0.05
CA ASN A 18 21.11 1.52 0.47
C ASN A 18 21.70 0.49 1.45
N THR A 19 20.95 -0.57 1.77
CA THR A 19 21.38 -1.59 2.73
C THR A 19 22.25 -2.63 2.04
N VAL A 20 23.46 -2.86 2.55
CA VAL A 20 24.35 -3.92 2.06
C VAL A 20 23.86 -5.28 2.58
N PRO A 21 23.49 -6.25 1.72
CA PRO A 21 23.03 -7.57 2.16
C PRO A 21 24.08 -8.33 2.97
N GLN A 22 23.68 -8.97 4.08
CA GLN A 22 24.55 -9.76 4.96
C GLN A 22 24.53 -11.25 4.64
N ASP A 23 23.49 -11.74 3.98
CA ASP A 23 23.37 -13.13 3.58
C ASP A 23 22.74 -13.27 2.18
N GLY A 24 22.63 -14.51 1.71
CA GLY A 24 22.05 -14.81 0.40
C GLY A 24 20.55 -14.48 0.31
N PHE A 25 19.82 -14.50 1.41
CA PHE A 25 18.39 -14.18 1.43
C PHE A 25 18.17 -12.68 1.29
N GLU A 26 18.93 -11.88 2.04
CA GLU A 26 18.92 -10.42 1.91
C GLU A 26 19.35 -9.99 0.51
N HIS A 27 20.29 -10.70 -0.11
CA HIS A 27 20.73 -10.40 -1.48
C HIS A 27 19.61 -10.64 -2.51
N LEU A 28 18.87 -11.74 -2.37
CA LEU A 28 17.71 -12.03 -3.24
C LEU A 28 16.58 -11.02 -3.05
N TYR A 29 16.31 -10.60 -1.81
CA TYR A 29 15.31 -9.57 -1.52
C TYR A 29 15.73 -8.20 -2.09
N TYR A 30 16.99 -7.82 -1.90
CA TYR A 30 17.60 -6.61 -2.46
C TYR A 30 17.53 -6.60 -4.00
N GLN A 31 17.83 -7.73 -4.64
CA GLN A 31 17.76 -7.84 -6.10
C GLN A 31 16.33 -7.67 -6.62
N ARG A 32 15.31 -8.19 -5.92
CA ARG A 32 13.91 -7.95 -6.29
C ARG A 32 13.48 -6.50 -6.11
N LEU A 33 13.97 -5.82 -5.07
CA LEU A 33 13.76 -4.39 -4.89
C LEU A 33 14.41 -3.60 -6.04
N LEU A 34 15.64 -3.95 -6.44
CA LEU A 34 16.30 -3.36 -7.60
C LEU A 34 15.54 -3.62 -8.90
N GLU A 35 15.13 -4.86 -9.17
CA GLU A 35 14.37 -5.22 -10.38
C GLU A 35 13.01 -4.52 -10.43
N ALA A 36 12.32 -4.41 -9.29
CA ALA A 36 11.10 -3.63 -9.18
C ALA A 36 11.37 -2.15 -9.48
N ASN A 37 12.43 -1.58 -8.90
CA ASN A 37 12.79 -0.18 -9.16
C ASN A 37 13.29 0.06 -10.59
N GLN A 38 13.93 -0.92 -11.22
CA GLN A 38 14.41 -0.80 -12.61
C GLN A 38 13.27 -0.99 -13.62
N LYS A 39 12.30 -1.85 -13.32
CA LYS A 39 11.12 -2.10 -14.15
C LYS A 39 10.08 -0.98 -14.04
N TYR A 40 10.03 -0.28 -12.92
CA TYR A 40 9.01 0.73 -12.62
C TYR A 40 9.57 2.12 -12.32
N GLY A 41 10.89 2.29 -12.35
CA GLY A 41 11.56 3.56 -12.17
C GLY A 41 11.20 4.52 -13.31
N THR A 42 10.79 5.72 -12.94
CA THR A 42 10.74 6.85 -13.85
C THR A 42 12.13 7.04 -14.44
N THR A 43 12.26 6.91 -15.76
CA THR A 43 13.43 7.49 -16.45
C THR A 43 13.39 8.98 -16.17
N CYS A 44 14.17 9.44 -15.19
CA CYS A 44 14.47 10.85 -15.06
C CYS A 44 15.00 11.31 -16.42
N PHE A 45 14.29 12.21 -17.08
CA PHE A 45 14.73 12.77 -18.34
C PHE A 45 16.14 13.34 -18.17
N HIS A 46 17.00 13.11 -19.16
CA HIS A 46 18.33 13.73 -19.23
C HIS A 46 18.17 15.25 -19.07
N LYS A 47 19.11 15.93 -18.39
CA LYS A 47 19.07 17.39 -18.17
C LYS A 47 18.92 18.22 -19.46
N ASP A 48 19.17 17.60 -20.61
CA ASP A 48 19.16 18.22 -21.94
C ASP A 48 17.94 17.82 -22.80
N TYR A 49 16.96 17.11 -22.25
CA TYR A 49 15.75 16.76 -23.00
C TYR A 49 14.88 18.01 -23.23
N LYS A 50 14.80 18.47 -24.48
CA LYS A 50 13.88 19.52 -24.91
C LYS A 50 12.57 18.89 -25.42
N PRO A 51 11.45 19.01 -24.70
CA PRO A 51 10.17 18.53 -25.21
C PRO A 51 9.76 19.31 -26.47
N THR A 52 9.31 18.59 -27.51
CA THR A 52 8.62 19.22 -28.65
C THR A 52 7.37 19.94 -28.16
N PRO A 53 7.04 21.15 -28.67
CA PRO A 53 5.87 21.88 -28.22
C PRO A 53 4.60 21.14 -28.64
N LYS A 54 3.93 20.49 -27.69
CA LYS A 54 2.50 20.25 -27.76
C LYS A 54 1.87 21.32 -26.89
N GLU A 55 1.07 22.17 -27.55
CA GLU A 55 0.17 23.21 -27.03
C GLU A 55 0.46 23.68 -25.60
N ILE A 56 1.15 24.83 -25.51
CA ILE A 56 1.37 25.56 -24.27
C ILE A 56 0.01 26.02 -23.77
N PHE A 57 -0.47 25.36 -22.71
CA PHE A 57 -1.58 25.82 -21.90
C PHE A 57 -1.18 27.14 -21.23
N ASP A 58 -1.97 28.19 -21.46
CA ASP A 58 -1.78 29.52 -20.86
C ASP A 58 -2.14 29.46 -19.36
N PRO A 59 -1.16 29.61 -18.44
CA PRO A 59 -1.39 29.50 -17.00
C PRO A 59 -2.18 30.68 -16.42
N SER A 60 -2.42 31.75 -17.19
CA SER A 60 -3.14 32.93 -16.72
C SER A 60 -4.66 32.73 -16.62
N ASN A 61 -5.18 31.61 -17.15
CA ASN A 61 -6.61 31.24 -17.12
C ASN A 61 -6.93 30.04 -16.21
N ALA A 62 -5.99 29.58 -15.38
CA ALA A 62 -6.20 28.44 -14.49
C ALA A 62 -6.84 28.87 -13.17
N ASP A 63 -8.03 28.32 -12.89
CA ASP A 63 -8.75 28.46 -11.63
C ASP A 63 -7.87 28.01 -10.44
N PRO A 64 -7.60 28.87 -9.43
CA PRO A 64 -6.71 28.54 -8.32
C PRO A 64 -7.44 27.64 -7.31
N GLY A 65 -7.58 26.35 -7.63
CA GLY A 65 -8.20 25.41 -6.68
C GLY A 65 -8.07 23.93 -6.99
N ILE A 66 -7.67 23.54 -8.20
CA ILE A 66 -7.55 22.12 -8.54
C ILE A 66 -6.17 21.90 -9.14
N HIS A 67 -5.26 21.31 -8.37
CA HIS A 67 -4.12 20.61 -8.93
C HIS A 67 -4.68 19.58 -9.92
N ARG A 68 -4.64 19.89 -11.23
CA ARG A 68 -4.89 18.91 -12.28
C ARG A 68 -3.74 17.90 -12.22
N VAL A 69 -3.90 16.90 -11.35
CA VAL A 69 -3.20 15.63 -11.47
C VAL A 69 -3.43 15.20 -12.91
N ILE A 70 -2.35 14.92 -13.65
CA ILE A 70 -2.46 14.41 -15.02
C ILE A 70 -3.12 13.03 -14.88
N VAL A 71 -4.46 13.02 -14.95
CA VAL A 71 -5.22 11.78 -14.85
C VAL A 71 -4.93 11.02 -16.13
N ASN A 72 -4.34 9.84 -15.96
CA ASN A 72 -4.07 8.92 -17.05
C ASN A 72 -5.42 8.59 -17.70
N SER A 73 -5.57 8.77 -19.02
CA SER A 73 -6.86 8.62 -19.73
C SER A 73 -7.47 7.22 -19.63
N GLU A 74 -6.69 6.21 -19.22
CA GLU A 74 -7.20 4.89 -18.86
C GLU A 74 -7.87 4.85 -17.49
N LEU A 75 -7.43 5.69 -16.55
CA LEU A 75 -7.99 5.83 -15.21
C LEU A 75 -9.34 6.53 -15.26
N ASP A 76 -9.52 7.50 -16.16
CA ASP A 76 -10.79 8.23 -16.36
C ASP A 76 -11.98 7.27 -16.59
N LYS A 77 -11.73 6.12 -17.22
CA LYS A 77 -12.77 5.09 -17.46
C LYS A 77 -13.26 4.40 -16.18
N TYR A 78 -12.50 4.51 -15.10
CA TYR A 78 -12.80 3.92 -13.80
C TYR A 78 -12.88 4.97 -12.70
N TYR A 79 -12.61 6.23 -13.04
CA TYR A 79 -12.73 7.37 -12.17
C TYR A 79 -14.21 7.69 -12.02
N ASP A 80 -14.67 7.62 -10.78
CA ASP A 80 -16.06 7.86 -10.42
C ASP A 80 -16.06 8.87 -9.29
N VAL A 81 -16.52 10.09 -9.58
CA VAL A 81 -16.56 11.20 -8.63
C VAL A 81 -17.42 10.82 -7.43
N ASP A 82 -18.52 10.10 -7.66
CA ASP A 82 -19.43 9.66 -6.59
C ASP A 82 -18.71 8.72 -5.63
N THR A 83 -17.83 7.84 -6.14
CA THR A 83 -17.01 6.95 -5.29
C THR A 83 -16.06 7.74 -4.37
N ILE A 84 -15.55 8.89 -4.80
CA ILE A 84 -14.67 9.74 -3.97
C ILE A 84 -15.50 10.47 -2.91
N ILE A 85 -16.65 11.01 -3.30
CA ILE A 85 -17.58 11.68 -2.38
C ILE A 85 -18.02 10.69 -1.29
N ASP A 86 -18.50 9.50 -1.67
CA ASP A 86 -18.88 8.43 -0.74
C ASP A 86 -17.74 8.06 0.23
N PHE A 87 -16.50 8.03 -0.29
CA PHE A 87 -15.33 7.75 0.54
C PHE A 87 -15.07 8.86 1.55
N LEU A 88 -15.12 10.13 1.13
CA LEU A 88 -14.89 11.28 2.01
C LEU A 88 -15.97 11.36 3.10
N GLU A 89 -17.23 11.18 2.74
CA GLU A 89 -18.34 11.12 3.70
C GLU A 89 -18.16 9.98 4.71
N LEU A 90 -17.73 8.80 4.25
CA LEU A 90 -17.45 7.66 5.12
C LEU A 90 -16.24 7.94 6.04
N HIS A 91 -15.17 8.54 5.51
CA HIS A 91 -13.98 8.92 6.28
C HIS A 91 -14.36 9.91 7.39
N ASP A 92 -15.06 10.99 7.04
CA ASP A 92 -15.54 12.00 8.00
C ASP A 92 -16.46 11.38 9.06
N ALA A 93 -17.41 10.53 8.64
CA ALA A 93 -18.30 9.85 9.56
C ALA A 93 -17.54 8.94 10.54
N LEU A 94 -16.53 8.19 10.07
CA LEU A 94 -15.69 7.33 10.92
C LEU A 94 -14.83 8.15 11.87
N MET A 95 -14.21 9.23 11.39
CA MET A 95 -13.34 10.09 12.18
C MET A 95 -14.11 10.84 13.26
N ASN A 96 -15.26 11.41 12.92
CA ASN A 96 -16.13 12.15 13.86
C ASN A 96 -16.76 11.24 14.92
N ASN A 97 -16.99 9.96 14.62
CA ASN A 97 -17.62 9.01 15.53
C ASN A 97 -16.65 7.97 16.13
N LYS A 98 -15.33 8.17 15.99
CA LYS A 98 -14.31 7.15 16.30
C LYS A 98 -14.44 6.59 17.73
N GLU A 99 -14.62 7.46 18.73
CA GLU A 99 -14.72 7.02 20.13
C GLU A 99 -16.00 6.24 20.42
N TYR A 100 -17.14 6.66 19.86
CA TYR A 100 -18.39 5.89 19.92
C TYR A 100 -18.23 4.51 19.26
N LEU A 101 -17.56 4.46 18.10
CA LEU A 101 -17.33 3.21 17.36
C LEU A 101 -16.42 2.24 18.13
N LYS A 102 -15.42 2.74 18.86
CA LYS A 102 -14.59 1.90 19.75
C LYS A 102 -15.41 1.23 20.86
N ILE A 103 -16.37 1.96 21.44
CA ILE A 103 -17.27 1.43 22.46
C ILE A 103 -18.23 0.39 21.85
N LYS A 104 -18.81 0.71 20.70
CA LYS A 104 -19.77 -0.17 20.00
C LYS A 104 -19.12 -1.45 19.45
N PHE A 105 -17.87 -1.35 19.00
CA PHE A 105 -17.11 -2.44 18.41
C PHE A 105 -15.83 -2.66 19.21
N PRO A 106 -15.90 -3.33 20.38
CA PRO A 106 -14.74 -3.52 21.24
C PRO A 106 -13.62 -4.29 20.53
N GLU A 107 -12.38 -4.02 20.92
CA GLU A 107 -11.19 -4.68 20.38
C GLU A 107 -11.25 -6.19 20.66
N LYS A 108 -11.34 -7.00 19.61
CA LYS A 108 -11.39 -8.48 19.71
C LYS A 108 -10.10 -9.15 19.27
N PHE A 109 -9.21 -8.41 18.63
CA PHE A 109 -8.02 -8.96 17.98
C PHE A 109 -6.82 -8.10 18.31
N THR A 110 -5.77 -8.73 18.79
CA THR A 110 -4.46 -8.09 18.95
C THR A 110 -3.76 -8.10 17.61
N MET A 111 -3.44 -6.92 17.07
CA MET A 111 -2.68 -6.80 15.83
C MET A 111 -1.22 -7.21 16.05
N PRO A 112 -0.67 -8.16 15.29
CA PRO A 112 0.74 -8.51 15.40
C PRO A 112 1.64 -7.33 14.99
N ASP A 113 2.91 -7.40 15.37
CA ASP A 113 3.88 -6.31 15.09
C ASP A 113 4.83 -6.64 13.93
N GLY A 114 5.07 -7.91 13.65
CA GLY A 114 5.93 -8.32 12.53
C GLY A 114 5.22 -8.28 11.19
N GLU A 115 5.93 -7.87 10.14
CA GLU A 115 5.40 -7.75 8.78
C GLU A 115 4.78 -9.08 8.28
N ARG A 116 5.46 -10.20 8.51
CA ARG A 116 5.02 -11.52 8.04
C ARG A 116 3.75 -11.96 8.76
N GLU A 117 3.69 -11.69 10.05
CA GLU A 117 2.55 -11.96 10.92
C GLU A 117 1.37 -11.08 10.52
N LEU A 118 1.60 -9.80 10.20
CA LEU A 118 0.61 -8.89 9.62
C LEU A 118 0.12 -9.36 8.25
N CYS A 119 1.00 -9.83 7.39
CA CYS A 119 0.61 -10.38 6.09
C CYS A 119 -0.27 -11.62 6.25
N ASN A 120 0.09 -12.53 7.16
CA ASN A 120 -0.74 -13.69 7.46
C ASN A 120 -2.09 -13.26 8.08
N PHE A 121 -2.07 -12.29 8.98
CA PHE A 121 -3.27 -11.72 9.61
C PHE A 121 -4.20 -11.12 8.56
N CYS A 122 -3.71 -10.30 7.64
CA CYS A 122 -4.55 -9.60 6.65
C CYS A 122 -4.95 -10.49 5.47
N LEU A 123 -3.99 -11.22 4.88
CA LEU A 123 -4.17 -11.91 3.59
C LEU A 123 -4.36 -13.42 3.75
N GLY A 124 -3.83 -14.01 4.82
CA GLY A 124 -3.86 -15.44 5.10
C GLY A 124 -2.60 -16.16 4.64
N CYS A 125 -2.45 -17.42 5.06
CA CYS A 125 -1.21 -18.17 4.92
C CYS A 125 -0.79 -18.39 3.46
N ASN A 126 -1.74 -18.63 2.56
CA ASN A 126 -1.44 -18.91 1.15
C ASN A 126 -0.89 -17.67 0.43
N THR A 127 -1.52 -16.52 0.65
CA THR A 127 -1.07 -15.26 0.05
C THR A 127 0.24 -14.80 0.67
N CYS A 128 0.38 -14.94 1.99
CA CYS A 128 1.65 -14.69 2.68
C CYS A 128 2.77 -15.62 2.14
N ALA A 129 2.47 -16.89 1.86
CA ALA A 129 3.41 -17.83 1.23
C ALA A 129 3.91 -17.35 -0.13
N SER A 130 3.02 -16.85 -1.00
CA SER A 130 3.43 -16.28 -2.29
C SER A 130 4.30 -15.02 -2.20
N ILE A 131 4.25 -14.31 -1.07
CA ILE A 131 5.06 -13.09 -0.86
C ILE A 131 6.45 -13.46 -0.32
N PHE A 132 6.51 -14.33 0.71
CA PHE A 132 7.75 -14.57 1.45
C PHE A 132 8.45 -15.90 1.15
N TYR A 133 7.76 -16.90 0.61
CA TYR A 133 8.23 -18.30 0.58
C TYR A 133 8.20 -18.93 -0.81
N VAL A 134 8.39 -18.14 -1.86
CA VAL A 134 8.33 -18.62 -3.26
C VAL A 134 9.26 -19.82 -3.52
N ASN A 135 10.29 -20.04 -2.69
CA ASN A 135 11.27 -21.14 -2.86
C ASN A 135 11.42 -22.09 -1.65
N ASP A 136 10.74 -21.85 -0.52
CA ASP A 136 10.89 -22.70 0.66
C ASP A 136 9.81 -23.79 0.64
N GLY A 137 10.19 -24.97 0.14
CA GLY A 137 9.33 -26.17 0.08
C GLY A 137 8.82 -26.71 1.43
N TYR A 138 9.00 -25.97 2.53
CA TYR A 138 8.71 -26.36 3.90
C TYR A 138 7.87 -25.29 4.63
N TYR A 139 6.66 -25.02 4.16
CA TYR A 139 5.67 -24.32 4.98
C TYR A 139 4.60 -25.28 5.49
N LYS A 140 4.62 -25.55 6.81
CA LYS A 140 3.54 -26.29 7.48
C LYS A 140 2.25 -25.49 7.35
N LYS A 141 1.35 -26.00 6.49
CA LYS A 141 0.02 -25.43 6.21
C LYS A 141 -0.90 -25.56 7.41
N ASN A 142 -0.71 -24.74 8.44
CA ASN A 142 -1.85 -24.37 9.28
C ASN A 142 -2.67 -23.39 8.43
N PHE A 143 -3.78 -23.88 7.86
CA PHE A 143 -4.58 -23.10 6.93
C PHE A 143 -5.32 -21.98 7.67
N THR A 144 -4.66 -20.83 7.83
CA THR A 144 -5.26 -19.65 8.44
C THR A 144 -5.81 -18.73 7.35
N ARG A 145 -7.13 -18.54 7.37
CA ARG A 145 -7.77 -17.50 6.56
C ARG A 145 -7.40 -16.15 7.14
N GLY A 146 -6.90 -15.25 6.29
CA GLY A 146 -6.68 -13.85 6.69
C GLY A 146 -7.99 -13.19 7.11
N HIS A 147 -7.91 -12.34 8.12
CA HIS A 147 -8.97 -11.52 8.68
C HIS A 147 -9.41 -10.43 7.69
N SER A 148 -10.68 -10.07 7.76
CA SER A 148 -11.20 -8.88 7.10
C SER A 148 -10.91 -7.63 7.96
N PRO A 149 -10.79 -6.45 7.35
CA PRO A 149 -10.60 -5.19 8.08
C PRO A 149 -11.92 -4.76 8.75
N LEU A 150 -12.28 -5.42 9.84
CA LEU A 150 -13.50 -5.12 10.60
C LEU A 150 -13.34 -3.82 11.38
N LEU A 151 -14.45 -3.13 11.67
CA LEU A 151 -14.45 -1.93 12.52
C LEU A 151 -13.82 -2.21 13.89
N SER A 152 -14.07 -3.38 14.49
CA SER A 152 -13.43 -3.83 15.74
C SER A 152 -11.90 -4.00 15.66
N ILE A 153 -11.30 -3.82 14.49
CA ILE A 153 -9.85 -3.80 14.26
C ILE A 153 -9.44 -2.38 13.87
N VAL A 154 -9.98 -1.84 12.76
CA VAL A 154 -9.45 -0.63 12.14
C VAL A 154 -9.64 0.64 12.99
N VAL A 155 -10.74 0.77 13.75
CA VAL A 155 -10.99 1.98 14.57
C VAL A 155 -10.09 2.03 15.82
N HIS A 156 -9.55 0.88 16.22
CA HIS A 156 -8.60 0.75 17.34
C HIS A 156 -7.14 0.93 16.89
N MET A 157 -6.87 0.98 15.59
CA MET A 157 -5.50 1.18 15.10
C MET A 157 -5.03 2.63 15.30
N HIS A 158 -3.81 2.76 15.82
CA HIS A 158 -3.11 4.03 15.90
C HIS A 158 -2.61 4.47 14.51
N GLY A 159 -2.61 5.79 14.22
CA GLY A 159 -2.24 6.32 12.89
C GLY A 159 -0.88 5.84 12.37
N LYS A 160 0.14 5.80 13.24
CA LYS A 160 1.47 5.23 12.91
C LYS A 160 1.39 3.75 12.45
N LYS A 161 0.54 2.94 13.09
CA LYS A 161 0.37 1.52 12.73
C LYS A 161 -0.47 1.35 11.47
N VAL A 162 -1.44 2.23 11.22
CA VAL A 162 -2.21 2.30 9.95
C VAL A 162 -1.26 2.59 8.79
N LEU A 163 -0.43 3.62 8.90
CA LEU A 163 0.53 4.00 7.87
C LEU A 163 1.58 2.90 7.63
N LEU A 164 2.12 2.30 8.70
CA LEU A 164 3.04 1.17 8.58
C LEU A 164 2.41 0.01 7.80
N LEU A 165 1.17 -0.36 8.13
CA LEU A 165 0.45 -1.43 7.44
C LEU A 165 0.13 -1.06 5.98
N LEU A 166 -0.18 0.19 5.68
CA LEU A 166 -0.34 0.68 4.30
C LEU A 166 0.95 0.52 3.50
N LYS A 167 2.12 0.84 4.08
CA LYS A 167 3.43 0.62 3.43
C LYS A 167 3.68 -0.85 3.14
N TYR A 168 3.36 -1.74 4.06
CA TYR A 168 3.44 -3.19 3.81
C TYR A 168 2.45 -3.65 2.73
N LEU A 169 1.20 -3.19 2.75
CA LEU A 169 0.22 -3.52 1.72
C LEU A 169 0.65 -3.04 0.33
N TYR A 170 1.30 -1.89 0.24
CA TYR A 170 1.93 -1.39 -0.99
C TYR A 170 3.03 -2.35 -1.48
N GLN A 171 3.96 -2.74 -0.62
CA GLN A 171 5.01 -3.71 -0.98
C GLN A 171 4.43 -5.05 -1.43
N TRP A 172 3.42 -5.57 -0.72
CA TRP A 172 2.74 -6.80 -1.12
C TRP A 172 2.01 -6.64 -2.46
N PHE A 173 1.38 -5.48 -2.70
CA PHE A 173 0.75 -5.15 -3.98
C PHE A 173 1.77 -5.17 -5.13
N LEU A 174 3.00 -4.69 -4.93
CA LEU A 174 4.03 -4.74 -5.97
C LEU A 174 4.37 -6.19 -6.39
N VAL A 175 4.38 -7.11 -5.42
CA VAL A 175 4.73 -8.54 -5.61
C VAL A 175 3.59 -9.34 -6.21
N ILE A 176 2.41 -9.33 -5.58
CA ILE A 176 1.29 -10.22 -5.94
C ILE A 176 0.18 -9.52 -6.74
N GLY A 177 0.30 -8.22 -6.97
CA GLY A 177 -0.76 -7.40 -7.56
C GLY A 177 -1.92 -7.12 -6.59
N ILE A 178 -3.02 -6.58 -7.14
CA ILE A 178 -4.21 -6.27 -6.35
C ILE A 178 -5.16 -7.47 -6.34
N ASN A 179 -5.64 -7.85 -5.16
CA ASN A 179 -6.73 -8.82 -5.01
C ASN A 179 -7.82 -8.25 -4.09
N LYS A 180 -8.96 -8.92 -3.99
CA LYS A 180 -10.10 -8.44 -3.18
C LYS A 180 -9.69 -8.17 -1.71
N LYS A 181 -8.89 -9.04 -1.10
CA LYS A 181 -8.49 -8.87 0.31
C LYS A 181 -7.58 -7.66 0.48
N LEU A 182 -6.55 -7.55 -0.36
CA LEU A 182 -5.62 -6.43 -0.34
C LEU A 182 -6.36 -5.11 -0.61
N PHE A 183 -7.27 -5.09 -1.59
CA PHE A 183 -8.16 -3.96 -1.86
C PHE A 183 -8.98 -3.56 -0.63
N CYS A 184 -9.66 -4.50 0.02
CA CYS A 184 -10.46 -4.21 1.22
C CYS A 184 -9.61 -3.62 2.34
N TRP A 185 -8.40 -4.17 2.56
CA TRP A 185 -7.49 -3.67 3.58
C TRP A 185 -6.97 -2.26 3.27
N VAL A 186 -6.53 -2.00 2.03
CA VAL A 186 -6.09 -0.65 1.61
C VAL A 186 -7.24 0.34 1.78
N TYR A 187 -8.42 0.04 1.26
CA TYR A 187 -9.60 0.91 1.36
C TYR A 187 -9.94 1.21 2.83
N ALA A 188 -10.05 0.19 3.67
CA ALA A 188 -10.40 0.36 5.08
C ALA A 188 -9.34 1.16 5.86
N LEU A 189 -8.06 0.98 5.56
CA LEU A 189 -7.00 1.75 6.22
C LEU A 189 -6.99 3.20 5.77
N LEU A 190 -7.21 3.49 4.47
CA LEU A 190 -7.37 4.85 3.98
C LEU A 190 -8.56 5.55 4.65
N THR A 191 -9.67 4.85 4.89
CA THR A 191 -10.86 5.45 5.57
C THR A 191 -10.63 5.83 7.04
N VAL A 192 -9.63 5.26 7.72
CA VAL A 192 -9.31 5.58 9.13
C VAL A 192 -7.98 6.30 9.29
N LEU A 193 -7.36 6.66 8.17
CA LEU A 193 -6.08 7.31 8.14
C LEU A 193 -6.27 8.78 8.52
N ASN A 194 -5.63 9.18 9.61
CA ASN A 194 -5.57 10.57 10.05
C ASN A 194 -4.11 11.01 9.99
N LEU A 195 -3.76 11.80 8.98
CA LEU A 195 -2.41 12.34 8.80
C LEU A 195 -2.43 13.84 9.04
N PRO A 196 -1.36 14.39 9.65
CA PRO A 196 -1.15 15.83 9.62
C PRO A 196 -0.89 16.30 8.17
N ASP A 197 -1.46 17.43 7.78
CA ASP A 197 -1.48 17.94 6.40
C ASP A 197 -0.08 18.19 5.79
N ASP A 198 0.94 18.35 6.65
CA ASP A 198 2.30 18.77 6.27
C ASP A 198 3.35 17.65 6.26
N ASP A 199 2.95 16.38 6.36
CA ASP A 199 3.92 15.27 6.32
C ASP A 199 4.36 14.95 4.87
N LYS A 200 5.39 15.67 4.41
CA LYS A 200 6.02 15.48 3.09
C LYS A 200 6.38 14.02 2.80
N CYS A 201 6.86 13.27 3.80
CA CYS A 201 7.25 11.87 3.62
C CYS A 201 6.04 10.99 3.27
N ASN A 202 4.88 11.31 3.83
CA ASN A 202 3.64 10.58 3.51
C ASN A 202 3.14 10.91 2.12
N LYS A 203 3.20 12.19 1.70
CA LYS A 203 2.82 12.62 0.35
C LYS A 203 3.63 11.92 -0.73
N GLU A 204 4.95 11.79 -0.52
CA GLU A 204 5.85 11.04 -1.41
C GLU A 204 5.44 9.56 -1.50
N PHE A 205 5.11 8.92 -0.37
CA PHE A 205 4.61 7.55 -0.33
C PHE A 205 3.30 7.37 -1.12
N PHE A 206 2.29 8.24 -0.92
CA PHE A 206 1.02 8.14 -1.66
C PHE A 206 1.19 8.39 -3.15
N THR A 207 2.10 9.31 -3.52
CA THR A 207 2.47 9.54 -4.91
C THR A 207 3.09 8.29 -5.54
N GLU A 208 4.01 7.63 -4.83
CA GLU A 208 4.63 6.38 -5.30
C GLU A 208 3.58 5.26 -5.47
N PHE A 209 2.70 5.10 -4.48
CA PHE A 209 1.63 4.10 -4.54
C PHE A 209 0.64 4.38 -5.68
N TYR A 210 0.26 5.64 -5.88
CA TYR A 210 -0.58 6.06 -7.00
C TYR A 210 0.07 5.72 -8.35
N ASN A 211 1.34 6.07 -8.52
CA ASN A 211 2.09 5.80 -9.75
C ASN A 211 2.19 4.30 -10.02
N ALA A 212 2.42 3.48 -9.00
CA ALA A 212 2.42 2.03 -9.13
C ALA A 212 1.05 1.48 -9.57
N CYS A 213 -0.06 2.03 -9.04
CA CYS A 213 -1.41 1.71 -9.51
C CYS A 213 -1.56 2.03 -11.01
N CYS A 214 -1.17 3.23 -11.42
CA CYS A 214 -1.21 3.69 -12.82
C CYS A 214 -0.40 2.80 -13.76
N MET A 215 0.80 2.38 -13.35
CA MET A 215 1.65 1.51 -14.15
C MET A 215 1.07 0.10 -14.30
N LYS A 216 0.49 -0.45 -13.23
CA LYS A 216 -0.10 -1.80 -13.25
C LYS A 216 -1.42 -1.87 -14.01
N LEU A 217 -2.18 -0.78 -14.10
CA LEU A 217 -3.44 -0.72 -14.86
C LEU A 217 -3.28 -1.25 -16.28
N LYS A 218 -2.18 -0.94 -16.98
CA LYS A 218 -1.93 -1.42 -18.36
C LYS A 218 -1.85 -2.94 -18.44
N THR A 219 -1.30 -3.58 -17.42
CA THR A 219 -0.99 -5.03 -17.39
C THR A 219 -2.09 -5.89 -16.78
N PHE A 220 -3.01 -5.31 -16.02
CA PHE A 220 -3.96 -6.03 -15.18
C PHE A 220 -5.25 -6.43 -15.90
N ASN A 221 -5.89 -7.48 -15.39
CA ASN A 221 -7.16 -7.96 -15.93
C ASN A 221 -8.32 -7.00 -15.57
N LYS A 222 -9.48 -7.17 -16.22
CA LYS A 222 -10.65 -6.28 -16.03
C LYS A 222 -11.11 -6.19 -14.57
N ARG A 223 -10.94 -7.23 -13.75
CA ARG A 223 -11.35 -7.23 -12.34
C ARG A 223 -10.38 -6.42 -11.49
N GLU A 224 -9.09 -6.63 -11.68
CA GLU A 224 -8.02 -5.88 -11.01
C GLU A 224 -8.06 -4.40 -11.37
N LYS A 225 -8.30 -4.08 -12.65
CA LYS A 225 -8.50 -2.69 -13.12
C LYS A 225 -9.60 -1.97 -12.35
N ARG A 226 -10.72 -2.63 -12.03
CA ARG A 226 -11.79 -2.04 -11.20
C ARG A 226 -11.35 -1.76 -9.77
N PHE A 227 -10.52 -2.61 -9.17
CA PHE A 227 -10.00 -2.35 -7.83
C PHE A 227 -9.03 -1.18 -7.83
N LEU A 228 -8.12 -1.12 -8.80
CA LEU A 228 -7.18 -0.01 -8.94
C LEU A 228 -7.88 1.31 -9.27
N GLY A 229 -8.87 1.29 -10.16
CA GLY A 229 -9.66 2.46 -10.49
C GLY A 229 -10.42 3.06 -9.30
N ARG A 230 -10.71 2.25 -8.27
CA ARG A 230 -11.31 2.72 -7.01
C ARG A 230 -10.29 3.14 -5.96
N ILE A 231 -9.07 2.61 -5.97
CA ILE A 231 -8.04 2.99 -4.98
C ILE A 231 -7.25 4.20 -5.43
N ALA A 232 -6.86 4.26 -6.70
CA ALA A 232 -5.97 5.30 -7.21
C ALA A 232 -6.53 6.73 -6.98
N PRO A 233 -7.82 7.01 -7.23
CA PRO A 233 -8.38 8.33 -6.91
C PRO A 233 -8.34 8.66 -5.42
N LEU A 234 -8.54 7.65 -4.56
CA LEU A 234 -8.46 7.83 -3.10
C LEU A 234 -7.03 8.11 -2.66
N LEU A 235 -6.03 7.50 -3.29
CA LEU A 235 -4.62 7.83 -2.99
C LEU A 235 -4.31 9.29 -3.33
N CYS A 236 -4.92 9.85 -4.40
CA CYS A 236 -4.76 11.26 -4.75
C CYS A 236 -5.27 12.22 -3.67
N THR A 237 -6.24 11.82 -2.83
CA THR A 237 -6.72 12.70 -1.74
C THR A 237 -5.72 12.85 -0.60
N PHE A 238 -4.66 12.05 -0.57
CA PHE A 238 -3.60 12.07 0.45
C PHE A 238 -2.23 12.54 -0.10
N MET A 239 -2.17 12.93 -1.37
CA MET A 239 -0.98 13.51 -2.01
C MET A 239 -0.90 15.02 -1.75
#